data_AF-A0A2Z6RQ33-F1
#
_entry.id   AF-A0A2Z6RQ33-F1
#
_cell.length_a   1.000
_cell.length_b   1.000
_cell.length_c   1.000
_cell.angle_alpha   90.00
_cell.angle_beta   90.00
_cell.angle_gamma   90.00
#
_symmetry.space_group_name_H-M   'P 1'
#
loop_
_entity.id
_entity.type
_entity.pdbx_description
1 polymer ?
#
loop_
_entity_poly.entity_id
_entity_poly.type
_entity_poly.pdbx_seq_one_letter_code
_entity_poly.pdbx_strand_id
1 'polypeptide(L)'
;MSYDFSQEVINDLEKLFFDETGYDVIIYAGENENIKELHAHSCILCMSQYFNAAFSNNWVKRKDGKFIFEKLNVSPELFRIVLRFIYCGKIDFTELQRSDVLKILFIAKELNINHRDEFLRQNPVEMLETIYKHELLIDLWNYCLETICEEPKILFESDKFTSLEEPVLKSLLERDDLRLNEIEIWDNLLKWSLVQNPSISQDITKWSCKDVEIIETTFHKFIPLMKFYEIYHQKI
;
A
#
# COMPACT_ATOMS: atom_id res chain seq x y z
N MET A 1 11.05 -11.84 31.80
CA MET A 1 10.11 -12.07 30.68
C MET A 1 9.44 -10.74 30.41
N SER A 2 9.46 -10.29 29.15
CA SER A 2 8.68 -9.12 28.71
C SER A 2 7.39 -9.65 28.09
N TYR A 3 6.26 -9.06 28.43
CA TYR A 3 4.98 -9.33 27.78
C TYR A 3 4.71 -8.19 26.80
N ASP A 4 4.40 -8.55 25.55
CA ASP A 4 4.03 -7.60 24.51
C ASP A 4 2.50 -7.52 24.43
N PHE A 5 1.97 -6.33 24.71
CA PHE A 5 0.53 -6.02 24.65
C PHE A 5 0.23 -4.95 23.57
N SER A 6 1.13 -4.79 22.60
CA SER A 6 1.02 -3.71 21.60
C SER A 6 -0.27 -3.80 20.79
N GLN A 7 -0.75 -5.01 20.52
CA GLN A 7 -2.00 -5.22 19.77
C GLN A 7 -3.25 -4.85 20.58
N GLU A 8 -3.30 -5.13 21.89
CA GLU A 8 -4.44 -4.66 22.70
C GLU A 8 -4.47 -3.13 22.77
N VAL A 9 -3.31 -2.48 22.92
CA VAL A 9 -3.22 -1.01 22.92
C VAL A 9 -3.72 -0.42 21.59
N ILE A 10 -3.31 -0.98 20.45
CA ILE A 10 -3.79 -0.54 19.13
C ILE A 10 -5.31 -0.71 19.00
N ASN A 11 -5.87 -1.82 19.50
CA ASN A 11 -7.30 -2.05 19.48
C ASN A 11 -8.07 -1.08 20.40
N ASP A 12 -7.49 -0.69 21.54
CA ASP A 12 -8.11 0.28 22.43
C ASP A 12 -8.05 1.71 21.88
N LEU A 13 -6.97 2.08 21.16
CA LEU A 13 -6.91 3.33 20.38
C LEU A 13 -7.96 3.35 19.28
N GLU A 14 -8.15 2.24 18.57
CA GLU A 14 -9.19 2.11 17.56
C GLU A 14 -10.59 2.28 18.15
N LYS A 15 -10.88 1.70 19.33
CA LYS A 15 -12.16 1.92 20.03
C LYS A 15 -12.33 3.39 20.41
N LEU A 16 -11.28 4.03 20.94
CA LEU A 16 -11.32 5.46 21.29
C LEU A 16 -11.69 6.34 20.10
N PHE A 17 -11.24 6.00 18.89
CA PHE A 17 -11.63 6.69 17.67
C PHE A 17 -13.14 6.60 17.39
N PHE A 18 -13.77 5.45 17.65
CA PHE A 18 -15.20 5.25 17.43
C PHE A 18 -16.08 5.81 18.55
N ASP A 19 -15.61 5.72 19.80
CA ASP A 19 -16.36 6.20 20.96
C ASP A 19 -16.40 7.73 21.01
N GLU A 20 -15.46 8.40 20.36
CA GLU A 20 -15.35 9.87 20.27
C GLU A 20 -15.36 10.53 21.67
N THR A 21 -14.94 9.82 22.71
CA THR A 21 -14.92 10.33 24.09
C THR A 21 -13.64 11.11 24.38
N GLY A 22 -13.76 12.29 25.02
CA GLY A 22 -12.58 13.08 25.41
C GLY A 22 -11.90 13.83 24.27
N TYR A 23 -12.53 13.93 23.10
CA TYR A 23 -11.99 14.66 21.95
C TYR A 23 -11.73 16.14 22.25
N ASP A 24 -10.60 16.63 21.73
CA ASP A 24 -10.14 18.01 21.81
C ASP A 24 -9.87 18.63 20.44
N VAL A 25 -10.15 17.90 19.35
CA VAL A 25 -10.08 18.36 17.96
C VAL A 25 -11.44 18.15 17.30
N ILE A 26 -11.94 19.20 16.64
CA ILE A 26 -13.10 19.18 15.75
C ILE A 26 -12.60 19.41 14.33
N ILE A 27 -12.99 18.51 13.42
CA ILE A 27 -12.61 18.55 12.02
C ILE A 27 -13.86 18.70 11.17
N TYR A 28 -13.94 19.77 10.39
CA TYR A 28 -14.96 19.95 9.36
C TYR A 28 -14.41 19.44 8.02
N ALA A 29 -14.83 18.24 7.62
CA ALA A 29 -14.45 17.62 6.35
C ALA A 29 -15.63 17.65 5.37
N GLY A 30 -15.39 17.78 4.07
CA GLY A 30 -16.44 17.84 3.05
C GLY A 30 -16.57 19.20 2.37
N GLU A 31 -17.30 19.23 1.26
CA GLU A 31 -17.52 20.45 0.48
C GLU A 31 -19.01 20.79 0.44
N ASN A 32 -19.34 22.09 0.53
CA ASN A 32 -20.70 22.60 0.45
C ASN A 32 -21.65 21.91 1.46
N GLU A 33 -22.74 21.33 0.97
CA GLU A 33 -23.77 20.67 1.79
C GLU A 33 -23.31 19.33 2.39
N ASN A 34 -22.17 18.79 1.94
CA ASN A 34 -21.62 17.52 2.41
C ASN A 34 -20.60 17.68 3.55
N ILE A 35 -20.48 18.87 4.13
CA ILE A 35 -19.60 19.08 5.30
C ILE A 35 -20.13 18.27 6.47
N LYS A 36 -19.26 17.44 7.06
CA LYS A 36 -19.50 16.72 8.30
C LYS A 36 -18.48 17.11 9.35
N GLU A 37 -18.95 17.15 10.58
CA GLU A 37 -18.11 17.29 11.76
C GLU A 37 -17.57 15.92 12.17
N LEU A 38 -16.26 15.83 12.37
CA LEU A 38 -15.54 14.65 12.83
C LEU A 38 -14.78 15.02 14.11
N HIS A 39 -14.72 14.10 15.07
CA HIS A 39 -14.03 14.31 16.35
C HIS A 39 -12.72 13.51 16.41
N ALA A 40 -11.70 14.10 17.01
CA ALA A 40 -10.39 13.47 17.15
C ALA A 40 -9.59 13.99 18.37
N HIS A 41 -8.45 13.35 18.62
CA HIS A 41 -7.57 13.62 19.75
C HIS A 41 -6.24 14.18 19.26
N SER A 42 -5.86 15.36 19.74
CA SER A 42 -4.64 16.06 19.32
C SER A 42 -3.37 15.27 19.65
N CYS A 43 -3.37 14.56 20.78
CA CYS A 43 -2.26 13.70 21.22
C CYS A 43 -2.03 12.47 20.33
N ILE A 44 -3.06 12.03 19.58
CA ILE A 44 -2.93 10.95 18.61
C ILE A 44 -2.59 11.54 17.24
N LEU A 45 -3.26 12.62 16.84
CA LEU A 45 -3.03 13.25 15.55
C LEU A 45 -1.61 13.83 15.41
N CYS A 46 -0.97 14.28 16.50
CA CYS A 46 0.41 14.79 16.46
C CYS A 46 1.47 13.73 16.08
N MET A 47 1.09 12.46 15.92
CA MET A 47 1.94 11.45 15.26
C MET A 47 2.22 11.80 13.80
N SER A 48 1.33 12.55 13.15
CA SER A 48 1.57 13.21 11.87
C SER A 48 2.33 14.51 12.10
N GLN A 49 3.45 14.70 11.37
CA GLN A 49 4.22 15.94 11.44
C GLN A 49 3.39 17.16 11.04
N TYR A 50 2.45 16.98 10.12
CA TYR A 50 1.53 18.03 9.70
C TYR A 50 0.68 18.52 10.88
N PHE A 51 -0.01 17.61 11.57
CA PHE A 51 -0.85 17.97 12.71
C PHE A 51 -0.03 18.45 13.91
N ASN A 52 1.13 17.86 14.15
CA ASN A 52 2.05 18.33 15.20
C ASN A 52 2.42 19.80 14.99
N ALA A 53 2.82 20.17 13.77
CA ALA A 53 3.10 21.55 13.41
C ALA A 53 1.85 22.43 13.51
N ALA A 54 0.71 21.94 13.02
CA ALA A 54 -0.55 22.69 12.98
C ALA A 54 -1.04 23.07 14.40
N PHE A 55 -0.92 22.16 15.37
CA PHE A 55 -1.30 22.39 16.76
C PHE A 55 -0.26 23.20 17.54
N SER A 56 1.04 22.97 17.29
CA SER A 56 2.12 23.64 18.04
C SER A 56 2.31 25.10 17.60
N ASN A 57 2.16 25.39 16.31
CA ASN A 57 2.37 26.74 15.76
C ASN A 57 1.08 27.59 15.74
N ASN A 58 0.01 27.13 16.39
CA ASN A 58 -1.31 27.79 16.41
C ASN A 58 -1.86 28.11 15.00
N TRP A 59 -1.59 27.26 14.00
CA TRP A 59 -2.18 27.40 12.67
C TRP A 59 -3.68 27.13 12.69
N VAL A 60 -4.08 26.19 13.55
CA VAL A 60 -5.46 25.76 13.72
C VAL A 60 -6.16 26.66 14.73
N LYS A 61 -7.36 27.13 14.40
CA LYS A 61 -8.17 27.97 15.31
C LYS A 61 -8.47 27.17 16.58
N ARG A 62 -8.60 27.88 17.70
CA ARG A 62 -9.15 27.31 18.94
C ARG A 62 -10.47 27.97 19.30
N LYS A 63 -11.46 27.15 19.67
CA LYS A 63 -12.76 27.59 20.16
C LYS A 63 -13.16 26.69 21.33
N ASP A 64 -13.57 27.29 22.45
CA ASP A 64 -14.02 26.58 23.65
C ASP A 64 -13.04 25.50 24.15
N GLY A 65 -11.73 25.79 24.05
CA GLY A 65 -10.66 24.87 24.45
C GLY A 65 -10.32 23.77 23.44
N LYS A 66 -11.03 23.69 22.30
CA LYS A 66 -10.81 22.68 21.26
C LYS A 66 -10.15 23.26 20.02
N PHE A 67 -9.34 22.46 19.33
CA PHE A 67 -8.80 22.79 18.01
C PHE A 67 -9.88 22.63 16.93
N ILE A 68 -9.95 23.58 16.01
CA ILE A 68 -10.92 23.60 14.89
C ILE A 68 -10.16 23.54 13.57
N PHE A 69 -10.20 22.39 12.90
CA PHE A 69 -9.54 22.14 11.63
C PHE A 69 -10.57 22.03 10.50
N GLU A 70 -10.31 22.71 9.38
CA GLU A 70 -11.22 22.73 8.22
C GLU A 70 -10.50 22.05 7.04
N LYS A 71 -11.11 20.98 6.50
CA LYS A 71 -10.59 20.21 5.36
C LYS A 71 -11.68 20.08 4.30
N LEU A 72 -11.92 21.18 3.58
CA LEU A 72 -13.12 21.31 2.76
C LEU A 72 -13.02 20.70 1.35
N ASN A 73 -11.92 20.03 1.03
CA ASN A 73 -11.64 19.46 -0.28
C ASN A 73 -11.53 17.92 -0.27
N VAL A 74 -12.19 17.28 0.69
CA VAL A 74 -12.15 15.82 0.86
C VAL A 74 -13.51 15.27 1.25
N SER A 75 -13.84 14.04 0.82
CA SER A 75 -15.01 13.34 1.35
C SER A 75 -14.82 13.08 2.85
N PRO A 76 -15.84 13.35 3.69
CA PRO A 76 -15.79 13.02 5.11
C PRO A 76 -15.49 11.54 5.39
N GLU A 77 -16.04 10.64 4.59
CA GLU A 77 -15.87 9.19 4.70
C GLU A 77 -14.41 8.80 4.47
N LEU A 78 -13.80 9.30 3.39
CA LEU A 78 -12.38 9.06 3.09
C LEU A 78 -11.47 9.66 4.15
N PHE A 79 -11.80 10.85 4.65
CA PHE A 79 -11.02 11.47 5.71
C PHE A 79 -11.15 10.69 7.03
N ARG A 80 -12.34 10.15 7.35
CA ARG A 80 -12.55 9.28 8.51
C ARG A 80 -11.70 8.01 8.43
N ILE A 81 -11.54 7.43 7.24
CA ILE A 81 -10.63 6.28 7.03
C ILE A 81 -9.18 6.65 7.32
N VAL A 82 -8.71 7.80 6.82
CA VAL A 82 -7.34 8.29 7.09
C VAL A 82 -7.14 8.59 8.57
N LEU A 83 -8.12 9.19 9.25
CA LEU A 83 -8.06 9.42 10.69
C LEU A 83 -7.95 8.09 11.44
N ARG A 84 -8.81 7.11 11.16
CA ARG A 84 -8.72 5.77 11.78
C ARG A 84 -7.34 5.16 11.60
N PHE A 85 -6.76 5.29 10.41
CA PHE A 85 -5.40 4.81 10.16
C PHE A 85 -4.34 5.47 11.06
N ILE A 86 -4.46 6.76 11.37
CA ILE A 86 -3.55 7.42 12.33
C ILE A 86 -3.68 6.80 13.74
N TYR A 87 -4.85 6.32 14.12
CA TYR A 87 -5.06 5.71 15.45
C TYR A 87 -4.51 4.30 15.56
N CYS A 88 -4.68 3.48 14.51
CA CYS A 88 -4.43 2.04 14.63
C CYS A 88 -3.61 1.41 13.51
N GLY A 89 -3.19 2.17 12.49
CA GLY A 89 -2.40 1.66 11.36
C GLY A 89 -3.16 0.70 10.44
N LYS A 90 -4.49 0.59 10.58
CA LYS A 90 -5.32 -0.31 9.77
C LYS A 90 -6.12 0.47 8.73
N ILE A 91 -6.10 -0.01 7.48
CA ILE A 91 -7.11 0.35 6.47
C ILE A 91 -7.79 -0.91 5.98
N ASP A 92 -9.12 -0.81 5.86
CA ASP A 92 -9.91 -1.82 5.19
C ASP A 92 -10.12 -1.40 3.74
N PHE A 93 -9.57 -2.18 2.81
CA PHE A 93 -9.68 -1.95 1.38
C PHE A 93 -10.85 -2.71 0.73
N THR A 94 -11.54 -3.58 1.46
CA THR A 94 -12.53 -4.51 0.89
C THR A 94 -13.68 -3.83 0.15
N GLU A 95 -14.13 -2.67 0.64
CA GLU A 95 -15.22 -1.90 0.04
C GLU A 95 -14.76 -0.65 -0.73
N LEU A 96 -13.44 -0.41 -0.81
CA LEU A 96 -12.90 0.79 -1.45
C LEU A 96 -12.82 0.63 -2.96
N GLN A 97 -13.28 1.66 -3.68
CA GLN A 97 -13.00 1.76 -5.10
C GLN A 97 -11.55 2.18 -5.32
N ARG A 98 -10.95 1.79 -6.45
CA ARG A 98 -9.58 2.19 -6.81
C ARG A 98 -9.35 3.70 -6.72
N SER A 99 -10.34 4.51 -7.11
CA SER A 99 -10.26 5.97 -7.03
C SER A 99 -10.26 6.49 -5.59
N ASP A 100 -10.82 5.75 -4.64
CA ASP A 100 -10.83 6.11 -3.22
C ASP A 100 -9.50 5.81 -2.54
N VAL A 101 -8.86 4.69 -2.90
CA VAL A 101 -7.48 4.37 -2.49
C VAL A 101 -6.53 5.51 -2.85
N LEU A 102 -6.65 6.06 -4.07
CA LEU A 102 -5.81 7.17 -4.50
C LEU A 102 -6.04 8.46 -3.71
N LYS A 103 -7.30 8.79 -3.43
CA LYS A 103 -7.63 9.96 -2.61
C LYS A 103 -7.07 9.78 -1.19
N ILE A 104 -7.19 8.59 -0.61
CA ILE A 104 -6.61 8.25 0.71
C ILE A 104 -5.10 8.46 0.68
N LEU A 105 -4.39 7.96 -0.33
CA LEU A 105 -2.95 8.14 -0.48
C LEU A 105 -2.56 9.62 -0.63
N PHE A 106 -3.35 10.40 -1.37
CA PHE A 106 -3.12 11.84 -1.51
C PHE A 106 -3.28 12.57 -0.18
N ILE A 107 -4.35 12.27 0.57
CA ILE A 107 -4.57 12.84 1.91
C ILE A 107 -3.43 12.44 2.85
N ALA A 108 -3.00 11.17 2.83
CA ALA A 108 -1.91 10.69 3.68
C ALA A 108 -0.57 11.37 3.36
N LYS A 109 -0.29 11.63 2.07
CA LYS A 109 0.86 12.43 1.62
C LYS A 109 0.78 13.87 2.15
N GLU A 110 -0.39 14.51 2.00
CA GLU A 110 -0.62 15.89 2.47
C GLU A 110 -0.45 16.01 3.99
N LEU A 111 -1.01 15.06 4.74
CA LEU A 111 -0.91 15.00 6.19
C LEU A 111 0.45 14.48 6.67
N ASN A 112 1.40 14.22 5.77
CA ASN A 112 2.73 13.71 6.08
C ASN A 112 2.72 12.53 7.07
N ILE A 113 1.84 11.56 6.80
CA ILE A 113 1.72 10.34 7.60
C ILE A 113 2.81 9.38 7.12
N ASN A 114 3.85 9.18 7.94
CA ASN A 114 5.07 8.43 7.61
C ASN A 114 4.90 6.89 7.57
N HIS A 115 3.69 6.37 7.34
CA HIS A 115 3.41 4.93 7.33
C HIS A 115 3.19 4.39 5.91
N ARG A 116 3.87 4.98 4.91
CA ARG A 116 3.76 4.55 3.51
C ARG A 116 4.22 3.10 3.32
N ASP A 117 5.22 2.66 4.09
CA ASP A 117 5.68 1.28 4.09
C ASP A 117 4.61 0.31 4.62
N GLU A 118 3.85 0.72 5.64
CA GLU A 118 2.79 -0.11 6.23
C GLU A 118 1.66 -0.33 5.22
N PHE A 119 1.29 0.71 4.47
CA PHE A 119 0.34 0.60 3.37
C PHE A 119 0.78 -0.39 2.30
N LEU A 120 2.03 -0.25 1.87
CA LEU A 120 2.60 -1.12 0.87
C LEU A 120 2.68 -2.57 1.37
N ARG A 121 3.07 -2.79 2.62
CA ARG A 121 3.17 -4.14 3.20
C ARG A 121 1.82 -4.84 3.33
N GLN A 122 0.78 -4.10 3.68
CA GLN A 122 -0.55 -4.70 3.86
C GLN A 122 -1.18 -5.10 2.51
N ASN A 123 -1.00 -4.30 1.44
CA ASN A 123 -1.64 -4.56 0.14
C ASN A 123 -0.74 -4.18 -1.05
N PRO A 124 0.42 -4.85 -1.23
CA PRO A 124 1.46 -4.40 -2.16
C PRO A 124 1.01 -4.47 -3.62
N VAL A 125 0.30 -5.55 -3.99
CA VAL A 125 -0.20 -5.78 -5.35
C VAL A 125 -1.25 -4.73 -5.72
N GLU A 126 -2.28 -4.54 -4.89
CA GLU A 126 -3.34 -3.58 -5.17
C GLU A 126 -2.81 -2.14 -5.20
N MET A 127 -1.86 -1.82 -4.34
CA MET A 127 -1.21 -0.52 -4.31
C MET A 127 -0.43 -0.26 -5.61
N LEU A 128 0.44 -1.17 -6.04
CA LEU A 128 1.18 -1.03 -7.30
C LEU A 128 0.27 -0.93 -8.51
N GLU A 129 -0.73 -1.81 -8.62
CA GLU A 129 -1.71 -1.80 -9.70
C GLU A 129 -2.46 -0.47 -9.80
N THR A 130 -2.87 0.06 -8.64
CA THR A 130 -3.61 1.31 -8.57
C THR A 130 -2.70 2.49 -8.92
N ILE A 131 -1.46 2.50 -8.44
CA ILE A 131 -0.52 3.59 -8.74
C ILE A 131 -0.11 3.58 -10.21
N TYR A 132 0.22 2.41 -10.78
CA TYR A 132 0.70 2.28 -12.15
C TYR A 132 -0.30 2.83 -13.18
N LYS A 133 -1.61 2.66 -12.92
CA LYS A 133 -2.69 3.16 -13.80
C LYS A 133 -2.86 4.68 -13.78
N HIS A 134 -2.13 5.40 -12.92
CA HIS A 134 -2.30 6.84 -12.72
C HIS A 134 -0.96 7.59 -12.80
N GLU A 135 -0.69 8.17 -13.98
CA GLU A 135 0.56 8.89 -14.31
C GLU A 135 0.92 10.05 -13.35
N LEU A 136 -0.04 10.57 -12.58
CA LEU A 136 0.19 11.69 -11.65
C LEU A 136 0.89 11.29 -10.35
N LEU A 137 1.18 10.01 -10.14
CA LEU A 137 1.70 9.46 -8.88
C LEU A 137 3.14 8.94 -8.99
N ILE A 138 3.95 9.50 -9.89
CA ILE A 138 5.34 9.07 -10.15
C ILE A 138 6.18 9.01 -8.86
N ASP A 139 6.07 10.00 -7.96
CA ASP A 139 6.82 9.97 -6.69
C ASP A 139 6.46 8.73 -5.84
N LEU A 140 5.17 8.39 -5.79
CA LEU A 140 4.68 7.27 -5.00
C LEU A 140 5.00 5.94 -5.67
N TRP A 141 4.92 5.90 -7.00
CA TRP A 141 5.37 4.77 -7.80
C TRP A 141 6.85 4.46 -7.54
N ASN A 142 7.71 5.47 -7.65
CA ASN A 142 9.14 5.33 -7.41
C ASN A 142 9.42 4.90 -5.97
N TYR A 143 8.74 5.50 -5.00
CA TYR A 143 8.83 5.10 -3.59
C TYR A 143 8.48 3.63 -3.39
N CYS A 144 7.33 3.17 -3.91
CA CYS A 144 6.91 1.78 -3.76
C CYS A 144 7.89 0.81 -4.42
N LEU A 145 8.38 1.15 -5.62
CA LEU A 145 9.39 0.34 -6.30
C LEU A 145 10.71 0.28 -5.53
N GLU A 146 11.18 1.41 -4.99
CA GLU A 146 12.38 1.46 -4.15
C GLU A 146 12.22 0.57 -2.91
N THR A 147 11.10 0.70 -2.17
CA THR A 147 10.82 -0.13 -1.00
C THR A 147 10.76 -1.62 -1.34
N ILE A 148 10.12 -2.00 -2.46
CA ILE A 148 10.06 -3.40 -2.90
C ILE A 148 11.43 -3.90 -3.38
N CYS A 149 12.21 -3.09 -4.09
CA CYS A 149 13.55 -3.49 -4.50
C CYS A 149 14.46 -3.72 -3.30
N GLU A 150 14.33 -2.92 -2.25
CA GLU A 150 15.07 -3.10 -0.99
C GLU A 150 14.60 -4.33 -0.20
N GLU A 151 13.29 -4.60 -0.16
CA GLU A 151 12.69 -5.76 0.53
C GLU A 151 11.67 -6.50 -0.37
N PRO A 152 12.13 -7.32 -1.33
CA PRO A 152 11.26 -7.92 -2.34
C PRO A 152 10.17 -8.83 -1.78
N LYS A 153 10.41 -9.42 -0.61
CA LYS A 153 9.48 -10.30 0.09
C LYS A 153 8.11 -9.66 0.31
N ILE A 154 8.07 -8.33 0.48
CA ILE A 154 6.83 -7.56 0.61
C ILE A 154 5.86 -7.93 -0.52
N LEU A 155 6.35 -7.97 -1.76
CA LEU A 155 5.52 -8.26 -2.92
C LEU A 155 5.51 -9.75 -3.28
N PHE A 156 6.69 -10.39 -3.32
CA PHE A 156 6.84 -11.74 -3.88
C PHE A 156 6.33 -12.86 -2.96
N GLU A 157 6.21 -12.62 -1.64
CA GLU A 157 5.58 -13.56 -0.70
C GLU A 157 4.06 -13.32 -0.54
N SER A 158 3.50 -12.30 -1.21
CA SER A 158 2.07 -12.03 -1.19
C SER A 158 1.27 -13.13 -1.90
N ASP A 159 0.16 -13.55 -1.28
CA ASP A 159 -0.82 -14.48 -1.87
C ASP A 159 -1.47 -13.93 -3.15
N LYS A 160 -1.46 -12.60 -3.32
CA LYS A 160 -1.99 -11.90 -4.49
C LYS A 160 -0.93 -11.66 -5.57
N PHE A 161 0.34 -12.03 -5.39
CA PHE A 161 1.41 -11.71 -6.35
C PHE A 161 1.07 -12.10 -7.79
N THR A 162 0.48 -13.28 -7.97
CA THR A 162 0.14 -13.82 -9.29
C THR A 162 -0.96 -13.04 -10.01
N SER A 163 -1.63 -12.09 -9.34
CA SER A 163 -2.65 -11.22 -9.94
C SER A 163 -2.09 -9.89 -10.49
N LEU A 164 -0.78 -9.64 -10.37
CA LEU A 164 -0.16 -8.47 -11.00
C LEU A 164 -0.34 -8.52 -12.52
N GLU A 165 -0.65 -7.37 -13.11
CA GLU A 165 -0.72 -7.17 -14.55
C GLU A 165 0.69 -7.16 -15.14
N GLU A 166 0.81 -7.71 -16.35
CA GLU A 166 2.07 -7.84 -17.09
C GLU A 166 2.91 -6.54 -17.11
N PRO A 167 2.35 -5.33 -17.35
CA PRO A 167 3.14 -4.11 -17.42
C PRO A 167 3.75 -3.69 -16.08
N VAL A 168 3.04 -3.93 -14.97
CA VAL A 168 3.50 -3.64 -13.61
C VAL A 168 4.67 -4.55 -13.26
N LEU A 169 4.49 -5.86 -13.51
CA LEU A 169 5.54 -6.86 -13.29
C LEU A 169 6.78 -6.57 -14.14
N LYS A 170 6.59 -6.22 -15.42
CA LYS A 170 7.67 -5.85 -16.33
C LYS A 170 8.47 -4.66 -15.81
N SER A 171 7.79 -3.61 -15.35
CA SER A 171 8.43 -2.41 -14.81
C SER A 171 9.27 -2.70 -13.56
N LEU A 172 8.86 -3.67 -12.73
CA LEU A 172 9.62 -4.11 -11.57
C LEU A 172 10.88 -4.89 -11.99
N LEU A 173 10.75 -5.80 -12.95
CA LEU A 173 11.86 -6.65 -13.41
C LEU A 173 12.88 -5.89 -14.29
N GLU A 174 12.51 -4.73 -14.83
CA GLU A 174 13.45 -3.83 -15.51
C GLU A 174 14.43 -3.14 -14.54
N ARG A 175 14.22 -3.25 -13.22
CA ARG A 175 15.07 -2.60 -12.22
C ARG A 175 16.31 -3.42 -11.89
N ASP A 176 17.47 -2.78 -11.99
CA ASP A 176 18.76 -3.38 -11.62
C ASP A 176 19.01 -3.46 -10.11
N ASP A 177 18.22 -2.77 -9.29
CA ASP A 177 18.36 -2.71 -7.84
C ASP A 177 17.43 -3.65 -7.06
N LEU A 178 16.69 -4.51 -7.76
CA LEU A 178 15.84 -5.54 -7.16
C LEU A 178 16.70 -6.58 -6.43
N ARG A 179 16.64 -6.60 -5.08
CA ARG A 179 17.46 -7.49 -4.23
C ARG A 179 16.89 -8.90 -4.09
N LEU A 180 16.53 -9.52 -5.21
CA LEU A 180 16.00 -10.89 -5.26
C LEU A 180 16.92 -11.74 -6.15
N ASN A 181 17.22 -12.98 -5.73
CA ASN A 181 18.07 -13.84 -6.54
C ASN A 181 17.37 -14.20 -7.85
N GLU A 182 18.13 -14.33 -8.94
CA GLU A 182 17.49 -14.60 -10.23
C GLU A 182 16.76 -15.94 -10.33
N ILE A 183 17.17 -16.95 -9.55
CA ILE A 183 16.39 -18.19 -9.46
C ILE A 183 15.02 -17.95 -8.80
N GLU A 184 14.94 -17.06 -7.81
CA GLU A 184 13.68 -16.72 -7.14
C GLU A 184 12.77 -15.88 -8.05
N ILE A 185 13.35 -14.97 -8.85
CA ILE A 185 12.61 -14.23 -9.87
C ILE A 185 12.02 -15.21 -10.90
N TRP A 186 12.84 -16.14 -11.39
CA TRP A 186 12.40 -17.18 -12.32
C TRP A 186 11.25 -18.03 -11.78
N ASP A 187 11.39 -18.53 -10.55
CA ASP A 187 10.37 -19.38 -9.91
C ASP A 187 9.04 -18.63 -9.71
N ASN A 188 9.10 -17.33 -9.37
CA ASN A 188 7.90 -16.51 -9.22
C ASN A 188 7.25 -16.17 -10.57
N LEU A 189 8.03 -15.88 -11.61
CA LEU A 189 7.51 -15.72 -12.97
C LEU A 189 6.82 -16.98 -13.46
N LEU A 190 7.36 -18.16 -13.14
CA LEU A 190 6.76 -19.43 -13.50
C LEU A 190 5.40 -19.62 -12.81
N LYS A 191 5.31 -19.35 -11.50
CA LYS A 191 4.04 -19.36 -10.76
C LYS A 191 3.03 -18.38 -11.36
N TRP A 192 3.44 -17.15 -11.64
CA TRP A 192 2.59 -16.14 -12.27
C TRP A 192 2.07 -16.63 -13.62
N SER A 193 2.93 -17.17 -14.49
CA SER A 193 2.55 -17.65 -15.82
C SER A 193 1.54 -18.79 -15.79
N LEU A 194 1.64 -19.69 -14.81
CA LEU A 194 0.70 -20.81 -14.64
C LEU A 194 -0.70 -20.33 -14.27
N VAL A 195 -0.79 -19.25 -13.48
CA VAL A 195 -2.08 -18.62 -13.16
C VAL A 195 -2.68 -17.91 -14.37
N GLN A 196 -1.85 -17.28 -15.21
CA GLN A 196 -2.31 -16.66 -16.46
C GLN A 196 -2.74 -17.69 -17.52
N ASN A 197 -2.25 -18.94 -17.43
CA ASN A 197 -2.54 -20.02 -18.36
C ASN A 197 -3.20 -21.23 -17.67
N PRO A 198 -4.46 -21.11 -17.21
CA PRO A 198 -5.11 -22.12 -16.38
C PRO A 198 -5.37 -23.47 -17.08
N SER A 199 -5.20 -23.55 -18.40
CA SER A 199 -5.27 -24.80 -19.17
C SER A 199 -4.05 -25.70 -18.99
N ILE A 200 -2.94 -25.19 -18.43
CA ILE A 200 -1.68 -25.91 -18.27
C ILE A 200 -1.63 -26.59 -16.91
N SER A 201 -1.07 -27.79 -16.85
CA SER A 201 -0.88 -28.50 -15.59
C SER A 201 0.14 -27.79 -14.70
N GLN A 202 -0.14 -27.67 -13.40
CA GLN A 202 0.86 -27.21 -12.43
C GLN A 202 2.03 -28.18 -12.26
N ASP A 203 1.86 -29.45 -12.66
CA ASP A 203 2.92 -30.44 -12.63
C ASP A 203 3.74 -30.39 -13.93
N ILE A 204 4.94 -29.78 -13.83
CA ILE A 204 5.88 -29.60 -14.95
C ILE A 204 6.25 -30.93 -15.62
N THR A 205 6.23 -32.05 -14.88
CA THR A 205 6.57 -33.37 -15.44
C THR A 205 5.52 -33.90 -16.41
N LYS A 206 4.32 -33.29 -16.43
CA LYS A 206 3.21 -33.65 -17.33
C LYS A 206 3.14 -32.77 -18.59
N TRP A 207 4.05 -31.82 -18.76
CA TRP A 207 3.99 -30.86 -19.85
C TRP A 207 4.28 -31.51 -21.20
N SER A 208 3.43 -31.20 -22.17
CA SER A 208 3.67 -31.47 -23.58
C SER A 208 4.48 -30.34 -24.22
N CYS A 209 5.02 -30.56 -25.43
CA CYS A 209 5.69 -29.48 -26.16
C CYS A 209 4.79 -28.25 -26.38
N LYS A 210 3.48 -28.46 -26.56
CA LYS A 210 2.52 -27.35 -26.70
C LYS A 210 2.36 -26.54 -25.42
N ASP A 211 2.41 -27.19 -24.25
CA ASP A 211 2.35 -26.49 -22.97
C ASP A 211 3.60 -25.61 -22.78
N VAL A 212 4.77 -26.13 -23.17
CA VAL A 212 6.03 -25.36 -23.18
C VAL A 212 5.92 -24.14 -24.10
N GLU A 213 5.39 -24.28 -25.32
CA GLU A 213 5.20 -23.17 -26.27
C GLU A 213 4.28 -22.06 -25.72
N ILE A 214 3.22 -22.41 -24.99
CA ILE A 214 2.30 -21.42 -24.39
C ILE A 214 3.01 -20.63 -23.28
N ILE A 215 3.76 -21.33 -22.41
CA ILE A 215 4.53 -20.68 -21.35
C ILE A 215 5.63 -19.81 -21.94
N GLU A 216 6.37 -20.30 -22.95
CA GLU A 216 7.38 -19.52 -23.66
C GLU A 216 6.79 -18.24 -24.25
N THR A 217 5.60 -18.31 -24.86
CA THR A 217 4.89 -17.15 -25.40
C THR A 217 4.57 -16.12 -24.30
N THR A 218 4.12 -16.60 -23.13
CA THR A 218 3.85 -15.75 -21.96
C THR A 218 5.12 -15.10 -21.41
N PHE A 219 6.22 -15.84 -21.39
CA PHE A 219 7.53 -15.39 -20.91
C PHE A 219 8.27 -14.49 -21.89
N HIS A 220 7.90 -14.47 -23.16
CA HIS A 220 8.69 -13.87 -24.23
C HIS A 220 9.15 -12.43 -23.92
N LYS A 221 8.31 -11.64 -23.25
CA LYS A 221 8.61 -10.25 -22.87
C LYS A 221 9.49 -10.12 -21.61
N PHE A 222 9.54 -11.15 -20.78
CA PHE A 222 10.33 -11.20 -19.54
C PHE A 222 11.70 -11.84 -19.76
N ILE A 223 11.84 -12.77 -20.72
CA ILE A 223 13.12 -13.43 -21.05
C ILE A 223 14.29 -12.43 -21.22
N PRO A 224 14.13 -11.29 -21.94
CA PRO A 224 15.21 -10.32 -22.09
C PRO A 224 15.62 -9.61 -20.80
N LEU A 225 14.78 -9.64 -19.76
CA LEU A 225 15.03 -9.01 -18.47
C LEU A 225 15.79 -9.93 -17.51
N MET A 226 15.81 -11.23 -17.77
CA MET A 226 16.42 -12.24 -16.90
C MET A 226 17.93 -12.33 -17.13
N LYS A 227 18.71 -12.32 -16.04
CA LYS A 227 20.16 -12.56 -16.02
C LYS A 227 20.44 -14.05 -15.82
N PHE A 228 20.12 -14.88 -16.83
CA PHE A 228 20.24 -16.35 -16.76
C PHE A 228 21.62 -16.88 -16.32
N TYR A 229 22.69 -16.13 -16.55
CA TYR A 229 24.04 -16.52 -16.11
C TYR A 229 24.15 -16.55 -14.57
N GLU A 230 23.41 -15.70 -13.84
CA GLU A 230 23.40 -15.67 -12.37
C GLU A 230 22.70 -16.91 -11.79
N ILE A 231 21.67 -17.41 -12.48
CA ILE A 231 20.94 -18.63 -12.09
C ILE A 231 21.88 -19.84 -12.06
N TYR A 232 22.76 -19.96 -13.05
CA TYR A 232 23.70 -21.08 -13.16
C TYR A 232 24.69 -21.11 -12.00
N HIS A 233 25.13 -19.94 -11.52
CA HIS A 233 26.07 -19.82 -10.40
C HIS A 233 25.44 -20.09 -9.03
N GLN A 234 24.11 -20.01 -8.90
CA GLN A 234 23.38 -20.24 -7.65
C GLN A 234 23.02 -21.72 -7.41
N LYS A 235 23.19 -22.59 -8.42
CA LYS A 235 22.92 -24.03 -8.35
C LYS A 235 24.14 -24.91 -8.07
N ILE A 236 25.32 -24.30 -7.90
CA ILE A 236 26.60 -24.97 -7.59
C ILE A 236 26.97 -24.66 -6.14
#